data_AF-A0A2C9LKT6-F1
#
_entry.id   AF-A0A2C9LKT6-F1
#
_cell.length_a   1.000
_cell.length_b   1.000
_cell.length_c   1.000
_cell.angle_alpha   90.00
_cell.angle_beta   90.00
_cell.angle_gamma   90.00
#
_symmetry.space_group_name_H-M   'P 1'
#
loop_
_entity.id
_entity.type
_entity.pdbx_description
1 polymer ?
#
loop_
_entity_poly.entity_id
_entity_poly.type
_entity_poly.pdbx_seq_one_letter_code
_entity_poly.pdbx_strand_id
1 'polypeptide(L)'
;MSLTDLHKSEPYLRKEAVGALNIPGECVIDSYLLGLSYAHQARMLGSKICTSCEVSEMSQGTLITSLGPIHCKVTINCAGLYGDIVDQLAGIDTFRIYPRKGQYCVFGKNASPLLNSIIFPVPTEKSKGIALFNSVYNNVMMGPTAQDSSELSRPASDSKVHWMLTQKAQWLIPDLATFLPVGHYVGVRPATQFKDYQIRTYPHKRWITVGGIRSTGVSGSLGIAQYVCERLQSDIGLEPERGATNHLLDMAWSFGEDKTSVTLNGYHYPILHPMVLYGQDSMTSKL
;
A
#
# COMPACT_ATOMS: atom_id res chain seq x y z
N MET A 1 15.36 -13.80 21.03
CA MET A 1 15.38 -15.27 20.97
C MET A 1 16.83 -15.76 20.94
N SER A 2 17.10 -17.01 21.35
CA SER A 2 18.46 -17.55 21.28
C SER A 2 18.91 -17.74 19.82
N LEU A 3 20.22 -17.83 19.55
CA LEU A 3 20.73 -18.12 18.21
C LEU A 3 20.29 -19.51 17.71
N THR A 4 20.19 -20.48 18.60
CA THR A 4 19.67 -21.81 18.29
C THR A 4 18.22 -21.73 17.82
N ASP A 5 17.37 -20.98 18.53
CA ASP A 5 15.97 -20.80 18.13
C ASP A 5 15.85 -20.05 16.81
N LEU A 6 16.67 -19.01 16.60
CA LEU A 6 16.71 -18.24 15.36
C LEU A 6 17.04 -19.15 14.16
N HIS A 7 18.09 -19.96 14.25
CA HIS A 7 18.48 -20.85 13.15
C HIS A 7 17.59 -22.08 13.03
N LYS A 8 16.80 -22.41 14.06
CA LYS A 8 15.72 -23.38 13.92
C LYS A 8 14.52 -22.80 13.16
N SER A 9 14.15 -21.53 13.42
CA SER A 9 13.06 -20.85 12.72
C SER A 9 13.44 -20.41 11.31
N GLU A 10 14.68 -19.98 11.09
CA GLU A 10 15.23 -19.52 9.80
C GLU A 10 16.55 -20.25 9.49
N PRO A 11 16.49 -21.51 9.02
CA PRO A 11 17.68 -22.35 8.81
C PRO A 11 18.69 -21.77 7.82
N TYR A 12 18.17 -21.07 6.81
CA TYR A 12 18.94 -20.50 5.70
C TYR A 12 19.46 -19.09 5.97
N LEU A 13 19.09 -18.47 7.09
CA LEU A 13 19.66 -17.19 7.49
C LEU A 13 21.17 -17.35 7.75
N ARG A 14 21.94 -16.36 7.28
CA ARG A 14 23.40 -16.30 7.48
C ARG A 14 23.80 -16.53 8.94
N LYS A 15 24.90 -17.28 9.16
CA LYS A 15 25.31 -17.76 10.49
C LYS A 15 25.92 -16.68 11.39
N GLU A 16 26.30 -15.53 10.84
CA GLU A 16 26.88 -14.43 11.59
C GLU A 16 25.84 -13.52 12.27
N ALA A 17 24.56 -13.91 12.29
CA ALA A 17 23.56 -13.23 13.09
C ALA A 17 23.96 -13.28 14.58
N VAL A 18 23.96 -12.13 15.25
CA VAL A 18 24.33 -12.01 16.68
C VAL A 18 23.13 -12.12 17.62
N GLY A 19 21.92 -12.10 17.08
CA GLY A 19 20.66 -12.21 17.83
C GLY A 19 19.46 -11.81 16.98
N ALA A 20 18.26 -12.04 17.52
CA ALA A 20 17.00 -11.64 16.89
C ALA A 20 15.90 -11.36 17.93
N LEU A 21 14.99 -10.46 17.56
CA LEU A 21 13.72 -10.24 18.26
C LEU A 21 12.61 -10.81 17.38
N ASN A 22 11.83 -11.75 17.92
CA ASN A 22 10.65 -12.25 17.25
C ASN A 22 9.46 -11.35 17.60
N ILE A 23 8.77 -10.83 16.58
CA ILE A 23 7.57 -10.01 16.72
C ILE A 23 6.39 -10.85 16.18
N PRO A 24 5.64 -11.55 17.04
CA PRO A 24 4.52 -12.36 16.59
C PRO A 24 3.38 -11.48 16.05
N GLY A 25 2.66 -11.98 15.05
CA GLY A 25 1.48 -11.32 14.50
C GLY A 25 1.75 -10.35 13.34
N GLU A 26 3.01 -10.12 12.95
CA GLU A 26 3.27 -9.44 11.68
C GLU A 26 2.80 -10.30 10.50
N CYS A 27 2.16 -9.67 9.52
CA CYS A 27 1.64 -10.34 8.34
C CYS A 27 1.89 -9.52 7.07
N VAL A 28 1.86 -10.23 5.95
CA VAL A 28 1.87 -9.63 4.61
C VAL A 28 0.48 -9.82 4.04
N ILE A 29 -0.07 -8.76 3.43
CA ILE A 29 -1.40 -8.78 2.82
C ILE A 29 -1.33 -8.35 1.37
N ASP A 30 -2.33 -8.74 0.59
CA ASP A 30 -2.53 -8.17 -0.74
C ASP A 30 -3.14 -6.76 -0.63
N SER A 31 -2.31 -5.73 -0.78
CA SER A 31 -2.79 -4.34 -0.76
C SER A 31 -3.71 -3.99 -1.94
N TYR A 32 -3.61 -4.69 -3.07
CA TYR A 32 -4.47 -4.48 -4.23
C TYR A 32 -5.89 -4.96 -3.92
N LEU A 33 -6.02 -6.23 -3.52
CA LEU A 33 -7.31 -6.80 -3.18
C LEU A 33 -7.93 -6.09 -1.98
N LEU A 34 -7.14 -5.68 -0.98
CA LEU A 34 -7.64 -4.89 0.14
C LEU A 34 -8.38 -3.62 -0.31
N GLY A 35 -7.73 -2.78 -1.13
CA GLY A 35 -8.34 -1.55 -1.62
C GLY A 35 -9.58 -1.82 -2.48
N LEU A 36 -9.53 -2.88 -3.29
CA LEU A 36 -10.68 -3.32 -4.08
C LEU A 36 -11.85 -3.77 -3.20
N SER A 37 -11.60 -4.52 -2.14
CA SER A 37 -12.61 -4.97 -1.19
C SER A 37 -13.28 -3.79 -0.48
N TYR A 38 -12.53 -2.76 -0.08
CA TYR A 38 -13.11 -1.54 0.49
C TYR A 38 -14.00 -0.80 -0.51
N ALA A 39 -13.54 -0.65 -1.75
CA ALA A 39 -14.33 -0.06 -2.83
C ALA A 39 -15.62 -0.86 -3.10
N HIS A 40 -15.53 -2.19 -3.13
CA HIS A 40 -16.69 -3.07 -3.31
C HIS A 40 -17.70 -2.92 -2.17
N GLN A 41 -17.25 -2.96 -0.92
CA GLN A 41 -18.14 -2.76 0.24
C GLN A 41 -18.82 -1.39 0.21
N ALA A 42 -18.09 -0.32 -0.14
CA ALA A 42 -18.68 1.00 -0.30
C ALA A 42 -19.79 1.02 -1.36
N ARG A 43 -19.61 0.33 -2.49
CA ARG A 43 -20.65 0.19 -3.53
C ARG A 43 -21.87 -0.58 -3.05
N MET A 44 -21.67 -1.66 -2.30
CA MET A 44 -22.77 -2.43 -1.70
C MET A 44 -23.61 -1.58 -0.74
N LEU A 45 -23.02 -0.54 -0.14
CA LEU A 45 -23.70 0.45 0.68
C LEU A 45 -24.21 1.67 -0.12
N GLY A 46 -24.25 1.59 -1.46
CA GLY A 46 -24.81 2.63 -2.31
C GLY A 46 -23.83 3.72 -2.78
N SER A 47 -22.55 3.61 -2.45
CA SER A 47 -21.54 4.58 -2.95
C SER A 47 -21.36 4.46 -4.45
N LYS A 48 -21.17 5.60 -5.12
CA LYS A 48 -20.80 5.67 -6.54
C LYS A 48 -19.29 5.81 -6.68
N ILE A 49 -18.69 5.00 -7.55
CA ILE A 49 -17.26 5.09 -7.88
C ILE A 49 -17.15 5.52 -9.34
N CYS A 50 -16.57 6.71 -9.55
CA CYS A 50 -16.34 7.30 -10.86
C CYS A 50 -14.83 7.21 -11.18
N THR A 51 -14.45 6.30 -12.06
CA THR A 51 -13.08 6.22 -12.60
C THR A 51 -12.95 7.13 -13.83
N SER A 52 -11.72 7.47 -14.23
CA SER A 52 -11.47 8.42 -15.33
C SER A 52 -12.16 9.78 -15.10
N CYS A 53 -12.27 10.16 -13.83
CA CYS A 53 -12.95 11.34 -13.31
C CYS A 53 -11.94 12.19 -12.55
N GLU A 54 -11.12 12.94 -13.29
CA GLU A 54 -10.10 13.79 -12.71
C GLU A 54 -10.73 15.10 -12.24
N VAL A 55 -10.44 15.52 -11.01
CA VAL A 55 -10.86 16.82 -10.48
C VAL A 55 -9.83 17.88 -10.84
N SER A 56 -10.29 19.00 -11.41
CA SER A 56 -9.42 20.10 -11.81
C SER A 56 -9.64 21.36 -10.99
N GLU A 57 -10.85 21.55 -10.43
CA GLU A 57 -11.22 22.77 -9.70
C GLU A 57 -12.26 22.48 -8.61
N MET A 58 -12.36 23.40 -7.65
CA MET A 58 -13.41 23.43 -6.64
C MET A 58 -13.97 24.85 -6.53
N SER A 59 -15.29 24.98 -6.65
CA SER A 59 -15.99 26.26 -6.49
C SER A 59 -17.30 26.08 -5.73
N GLN A 60 -17.46 26.80 -4.62
CA GLN A 60 -18.70 26.85 -3.82
C GLN A 60 -19.30 25.48 -3.44
N GLY A 61 -18.47 24.46 -3.20
CA GLY A 61 -18.93 23.09 -2.89
C GLY A 61 -19.16 22.21 -4.10
N THR A 62 -18.80 22.66 -5.28
CA THR A 62 -18.89 21.90 -6.53
C THR A 62 -17.48 21.60 -7.03
N LEU A 63 -17.17 20.32 -7.18
CA LEU A 63 -15.96 19.84 -7.83
C LEU A 63 -16.18 19.83 -9.34
N ILE A 64 -15.29 20.46 -10.09
CA ILE A 64 -15.29 20.35 -11.55
C ILE A 64 -14.42 19.16 -11.92
N THR A 65 -14.99 18.22 -12.67
CA THR A 65 -14.31 17.00 -13.09
C THR A 65 -14.34 16.80 -14.60
N SER A 66 -13.49 15.93 -15.11
CA SER A 66 -13.48 15.51 -16.52
C SER A 66 -14.81 14.88 -16.99
N LEU A 67 -15.67 14.43 -16.07
CA LEU A 67 -17.00 13.87 -16.37
C LEU A 67 -18.16 14.83 -16.04
N GLY A 68 -17.84 16.09 -15.73
CA GLY A 68 -18.80 17.12 -15.36
C GLY A 68 -18.76 17.51 -13.88
N PRO A 69 -19.58 18.50 -13.48
CA PRO A 69 -19.59 19.01 -12.12
C PRO A 69 -20.23 18.03 -11.13
N ILE A 70 -19.66 17.92 -9.93
CA ILE A 70 -20.20 17.14 -8.82
C ILE A 70 -20.41 18.07 -7.62
N HIS A 71 -21.66 18.21 -7.17
CA HIS A 71 -21.96 18.96 -5.96
C HIS A 71 -21.76 18.10 -4.71
N CYS A 72 -21.03 18.64 -3.73
CA CYS A 72 -20.68 17.94 -2.50
C CYS A 72 -21.05 18.77 -1.27
N LYS A 73 -21.62 18.09 -0.26
CA LYS A 73 -21.78 18.68 1.09
C LYS A 73 -20.44 18.79 1.82
N VAL A 74 -19.52 17.87 1.54
CA VAL A 74 -18.17 17.82 2.07
C VAL A 74 -17.26 17.14 1.05
N THR A 75 -16.00 17.55 1.00
CA THR A 75 -14.96 16.88 0.22
C THR A 75 -13.88 16.34 1.16
N ILE A 76 -13.51 15.07 0.98
CA ILE A 76 -12.41 14.43 1.72
C ILE A 76 -11.30 14.16 0.70
N ASN A 77 -10.19 14.89 0.83
CA ASN A 77 -9.03 14.76 -0.04
C ASN A 77 -8.13 13.61 0.41
N CYS A 78 -8.18 12.49 -0.32
CA CYS A 78 -7.32 11.32 -0.16
C CYS A 78 -6.39 11.11 -1.37
N ALA A 79 -5.97 12.18 -2.07
CA ALA A 79 -5.32 12.10 -3.38
C ALA A 79 -3.84 11.61 -3.37
N GLY A 80 -3.35 11.09 -2.24
CA GLY A 80 -2.03 10.46 -2.15
C GLY A 80 -0.90 11.40 -2.60
N LEU A 81 -0.22 11.04 -3.69
CA LEU A 81 0.91 11.81 -4.24
C LEU A 81 0.51 13.20 -4.76
N TYR A 82 -0.78 13.41 -5.01
CA TYR A 82 -1.33 14.71 -5.44
C TYR A 82 -2.07 15.41 -4.29
N GLY A 83 -1.92 14.94 -3.04
CA GLY A 83 -2.68 15.44 -1.90
C GLY A 83 -2.53 16.95 -1.67
N ASP A 84 -1.32 17.49 -1.81
CA ASP A 84 -1.07 18.92 -1.68
C ASP A 84 -1.63 19.72 -2.86
N ILE A 85 -1.50 19.21 -4.10
CA ILE A 85 -2.06 19.82 -5.31
C ILE A 85 -3.59 19.90 -5.22
N VAL A 86 -4.25 18.83 -4.77
CA VAL A 86 -5.71 18.79 -4.63
C VAL A 86 -6.19 19.71 -3.50
N ASP A 87 -5.42 19.86 -2.41
CA ASP A 87 -5.73 20.83 -1.35
C ASP A 87 -5.69 22.28 -1.85
N GLN A 88 -4.78 22.60 -2.79
CA GLN A 88 -4.70 23.93 -3.39
C GLN A 88 -5.98 24.31 -4.14
N LEU A 89 -6.75 23.36 -4.66
CA LEU A 89 -8.05 23.62 -5.30
C LEU A 89 -9.04 24.27 -4.32
N ALA A 90 -8.91 23.97 -3.02
CA ALA A 90 -9.70 24.58 -1.96
C ALA A 90 -8.99 25.81 -1.32
N GLY A 91 -7.87 26.26 -1.88
CA GLY A 91 -7.03 27.31 -1.30
C GLY A 91 -6.40 26.90 0.02
N ILE A 92 -6.06 25.62 0.18
CA ILE A 92 -5.39 25.08 1.36
C ILE A 92 -3.93 24.83 1.00
N ASP A 93 -3.03 25.41 1.80
CA ASP A 93 -1.59 25.29 1.59
C ASP A 93 -0.86 25.04 2.91
N THR A 94 -0.96 23.81 3.42
CA THR A 94 -0.42 23.45 4.75
C THR A 94 0.70 22.42 4.71
N PHE A 95 0.86 21.71 3.60
CA PHE A 95 1.98 20.79 3.39
C PHE A 95 2.35 20.68 1.91
N ARG A 96 3.51 20.06 1.65
CA ARG A 96 3.95 19.67 0.32
C ARG A 96 4.22 18.17 0.28
N ILE A 97 3.91 17.54 -0.84
CA ILE A 97 4.32 16.16 -1.10
C ILE A 97 5.76 16.19 -1.61
N TYR A 98 6.63 15.47 -0.91
CA TYR A 98 7.99 15.13 -1.33
C TYR A 98 8.01 13.64 -1.63
N PRO A 99 7.89 13.24 -2.91
CA PRO A 99 7.78 11.85 -3.29
C PRO A 99 8.98 11.03 -2.83
N ARG A 100 8.73 9.88 -2.19
CA ARG A 100 9.80 8.98 -1.74
C ARG A 100 9.71 7.64 -2.45
N LYS A 101 10.59 7.45 -3.43
CA LYS A 101 10.74 6.25 -4.24
C LYS A 101 11.25 5.08 -3.41
N GLY A 102 10.62 3.92 -3.59
CA GLY A 102 11.04 2.65 -3.01
C GLY A 102 11.06 1.57 -4.08
N GLN A 103 12.21 0.92 -4.22
CA GLN A 103 12.46 -0.14 -5.19
C GLN A 103 12.54 -1.50 -4.50
N TYR A 104 12.08 -2.53 -5.20
CA TYR A 104 12.12 -3.93 -4.77
C TYR A 104 12.83 -4.80 -5.81
N CYS A 105 13.54 -5.82 -5.35
CA CYS A 105 13.96 -6.97 -6.13
C CYS A 105 13.04 -8.16 -5.79
N VAL A 106 12.68 -8.95 -6.80
CA VAL A 106 11.73 -10.07 -6.68
C VAL A 106 12.42 -11.35 -7.13
N PHE A 107 12.41 -12.37 -6.28
CA PHE A 107 12.81 -13.73 -6.65
C PHE A 107 11.58 -14.60 -6.94
N GLY A 108 11.81 -15.69 -7.67
CA GLY A 108 10.77 -16.65 -8.02
C GLY A 108 10.20 -17.37 -6.79
N LYS A 109 9.02 -17.98 -6.98
CA LYS A 109 8.32 -18.74 -5.93
C LYS A 109 9.13 -19.96 -5.45
N ASN A 110 10.00 -20.50 -6.30
CA ASN A 110 10.92 -21.58 -5.98
C ASN A 110 11.94 -21.23 -4.87
N ALA A 111 12.18 -19.93 -4.62
CA ALA A 111 13.04 -19.48 -3.52
C ALA A 111 12.29 -19.32 -2.19
N SER A 112 10.95 -19.34 -2.19
CA SER A 112 10.11 -19.14 -1.00
C SER A 112 10.46 -20.03 0.18
N PRO A 113 10.77 -21.34 0.01
CA PRO A 113 11.09 -22.22 1.13
C PRO A 113 12.36 -21.85 1.90
N LEU A 114 13.18 -20.92 1.38
CA LEU A 114 14.37 -20.43 2.07
C LEU A 114 14.04 -19.46 3.21
N LEU A 115 12.80 -19.00 3.31
CA LEU A 115 12.41 -17.95 4.25
C LEU A 115 11.06 -18.26 4.88
N ASN A 116 10.99 -18.25 6.21
CA ASN A 116 9.75 -18.54 6.94
C ASN A 116 9.08 -17.29 7.53
N SER A 117 9.83 -16.20 7.70
CA SER A 117 9.41 -14.97 8.39
C SER A 117 9.74 -13.70 7.61
N ILE A 118 9.20 -12.57 8.06
CA ILE A 118 9.65 -11.25 7.62
C ILE A 118 10.95 -10.93 8.36
N ILE A 119 12.03 -10.67 7.61
CA ILE A 119 13.34 -10.34 8.17
C ILE A 119 13.58 -8.84 8.01
N PHE A 120 13.59 -8.14 9.14
CA PHE A 120 14.09 -6.77 9.25
C PHE A 120 15.51 -6.78 9.81
N PRO A 121 16.46 -6.10 9.15
CA PRO A 121 17.72 -5.78 9.82
C PRO A 121 17.44 -4.77 10.95
N VAL A 122 18.33 -4.73 11.95
CA VAL A 122 18.22 -3.77 13.05
C VAL A 122 18.08 -2.35 12.48
N PRO A 123 17.02 -1.60 12.84
CA PRO A 123 16.84 -0.23 12.41
C PRO A 123 18.07 0.63 12.73
N THR A 124 18.38 1.54 11.82
CA THR A 124 19.36 2.60 12.06
C THR A 124 18.63 3.92 12.27
N GLU A 125 19.32 4.96 12.73
CA GLU A 125 18.74 6.32 12.82
C GLU A 125 18.16 6.81 11.49
N LYS A 126 18.72 6.35 10.36
CA LYS A 126 18.33 6.79 9.01
C LYS A 126 17.19 5.99 8.41
N SER A 127 17.03 4.72 8.76
CA SER A 127 15.95 3.89 8.19
C SER A 127 15.63 2.67 9.05
N LYS A 128 14.36 2.23 8.97
CA LYS A 128 13.88 0.95 9.51
C LYS A 128 14.50 -0.28 8.85
N GLY A 129 15.38 -0.09 7.86
CA GLY A 129 15.97 -1.17 7.07
C GLY A 129 15.18 -1.48 5.80
N ILE A 130 15.78 -2.37 5.00
CA ILE A 130 15.18 -2.97 3.82
C ILE A 130 14.77 -4.38 4.26
N ALA A 131 13.51 -4.75 4.08
CA ALA A 131 12.99 -6.03 4.53
C ALA A 131 13.18 -7.12 3.48
N LEU A 132 13.37 -8.35 3.96
CA LEU A 132 13.28 -9.57 3.16
C LEU A 132 12.05 -10.34 3.62
N PHE A 133 11.11 -10.62 2.73
CA PHE A 133 9.84 -11.28 3.10
C PHE A 133 9.26 -12.07 1.93
N ASN A 134 8.47 -13.09 2.23
CA ASN A 134 7.61 -13.72 1.22
C ASN A 134 6.35 -12.89 1.02
N SER A 135 6.02 -12.58 -0.23
CA SER A 135 4.71 -12.01 -0.57
C SER A 135 3.59 -13.02 -0.31
N VAL A 136 2.33 -12.57 -0.31
CA VAL A 136 1.15 -13.46 -0.27
C VAL A 136 1.08 -14.45 -1.44
N TYR A 137 1.90 -14.22 -2.48
CA TYR A 137 2.05 -15.07 -3.67
C TYR A 137 3.30 -15.94 -3.65
N ASN A 138 3.97 -16.03 -2.49
CA ASN A 138 5.20 -16.80 -2.26
C ASN A 138 6.41 -16.32 -3.07
N ASN A 139 6.41 -15.10 -3.62
CA ASN A 139 7.64 -14.51 -4.14
C ASN A 139 8.49 -14.00 -2.98
N VAL A 140 9.81 -14.25 -3.00
CA VAL A 140 10.72 -13.60 -2.04
C VAL A 140 10.98 -12.17 -2.52
N MET A 141 10.68 -11.21 -1.65
CA MET A 141 10.77 -9.78 -1.92
C MET A 141 11.90 -9.18 -1.09
N MET A 142 12.81 -8.45 -1.74
CA MET A 142 13.82 -7.63 -1.05
C MET A 142 13.57 -6.16 -1.34
N GLY A 143 13.21 -5.40 -0.31
CA GLY A 143 12.83 -4.00 -0.46
C GLY A 143 12.04 -3.49 0.74
N PRO A 144 11.52 -2.27 0.67
CA PRO A 144 11.81 -1.24 -0.31
C PRO A 144 13.09 -0.46 0.02
N THR A 145 13.71 0.17 -0.98
CA THR A 145 14.57 1.33 -0.73
C THR A 145 13.76 2.57 -0.31
N ALA A 146 14.47 3.65 0.04
CA ALA A 146 13.87 4.91 0.44
C ALA A 146 14.68 6.10 -0.10
N GLN A 147 14.46 6.42 -1.38
CA GLN A 147 15.15 7.48 -2.11
C GLN A 147 14.19 8.65 -2.35
N ASP A 148 14.62 9.88 -2.09
CA ASP A 148 13.81 11.05 -2.46
C ASP A 148 13.74 11.15 -3.99
N SER A 149 12.59 11.57 -4.52
CA SER A 149 12.30 11.61 -5.94
C SER A 149 11.43 12.83 -6.28
N SER A 150 11.57 13.35 -7.50
CA SER A 150 10.66 14.35 -8.06
C SER A 150 9.52 13.72 -8.88
N GLU A 151 9.57 12.40 -9.12
CA GLU A 151 8.60 11.68 -9.95
C GLU A 151 7.33 11.34 -9.15
N LEU A 152 6.17 11.82 -9.60
CA LEU A 152 4.87 11.53 -9.00
C LEU A 152 4.22 10.24 -9.51
N SER A 153 4.57 9.78 -10.71
CA SER A 153 3.94 8.62 -11.34
C SER A 153 4.95 7.80 -12.12
N ARG A 154 4.83 6.47 -12.02
CA ARG A 154 5.61 5.46 -12.77
C ARG A 154 7.12 5.77 -12.83
N PRO A 155 7.77 5.99 -11.68
CA PRO A 155 9.20 6.24 -11.66
C PRO A 155 9.99 5.08 -12.29
N ALA A 156 11.11 5.42 -12.94
CA ALA A 156 12.00 4.40 -13.49
C ALA A 156 12.68 3.58 -12.37
N SER A 157 12.91 2.30 -12.66
CA SER A 157 13.79 1.44 -11.88
C SER A 157 15.26 1.74 -12.18
N ASP A 158 16.12 1.45 -11.21
CA ASP A 158 17.56 1.63 -11.33
C ASP A 158 18.24 0.26 -11.21
N SER A 159 19.00 -0.13 -12.24
CA SER A 159 19.67 -1.42 -12.31
C SER A 159 20.74 -1.60 -11.23
N LYS A 160 21.42 -0.53 -10.81
CA LYS A 160 22.39 -0.56 -9.70
C LYS A 160 21.67 -0.79 -8.39
N VAL A 161 20.50 -0.17 -8.21
CA VAL A 161 19.67 -0.39 -7.01
C VAL A 161 19.12 -1.82 -6.98
N HIS A 162 18.66 -2.32 -8.13
CA HIS A 162 18.21 -3.71 -8.24
C HIS A 162 19.33 -4.68 -7.86
N TRP A 163 20.53 -4.53 -8.44
CA TRP A 163 21.69 -5.35 -8.12
C TRP A 163 22.06 -5.28 -6.63
N MET A 164 22.07 -4.08 -6.03
CA MET A 164 22.32 -3.89 -4.60
C MET A 164 21.30 -4.63 -3.72
N LEU A 165 20.01 -4.59 -4.08
CA LEU A 165 18.96 -5.35 -3.39
C LEU A 165 19.18 -6.86 -3.54
N THR A 166 19.54 -7.34 -4.74
CA THR A 166 19.88 -8.75 -4.98
C THR A 166 21.04 -9.20 -4.10
N GLN A 167 22.15 -8.46 -4.11
CA GLN A 167 23.33 -8.76 -3.28
C GLN A 167 22.99 -8.77 -1.79
N LYS A 168 22.15 -7.83 -1.33
CA LYS A 168 21.73 -7.78 0.07
C LYS A 168 20.84 -8.96 0.47
N ALA A 169 19.97 -9.42 -0.43
CA ALA A 169 19.17 -10.62 -0.20
C ALA A 169 20.06 -11.87 -0.09
N GLN A 170 20.99 -12.04 -1.03
CA GLN A 170 21.97 -13.13 -1.03
C GLN A 170 22.89 -13.09 0.19
N TRP A 171 23.24 -11.90 0.67
CA TRP A 171 24.00 -11.77 1.90
C TRP A 171 23.22 -12.21 3.15
N LEU A 172 21.91 -11.91 3.21
CA LEU A 172 21.04 -12.35 4.31
C LEU A 172 20.80 -13.87 4.27
N ILE A 173 20.56 -14.41 3.08
CA ILE A 173 20.30 -15.83 2.82
C ILE A 173 21.23 -16.27 1.68
N PRO A 174 22.41 -16.85 1.99
CA PRO A 174 23.42 -17.25 0.99
C PRO A 174 22.87 -18.11 -0.14
N ASP A 175 21.94 -19.02 0.15
CA ASP A 175 21.35 -19.94 -0.83
C ASP A 175 20.55 -19.22 -1.93
N LEU A 176 20.10 -17.98 -1.71
CA LEU A 176 19.51 -17.14 -2.76
C LEU A 176 20.48 -16.85 -3.92
N ALA A 177 21.79 -17.06 -3.75
CA ALA A 177 22.77 -16.92 -4.82
C ALA A 177 22.56 -17.92 -5.97
N THR A 178 21.84 -19.02 -5.72
CA THR A 178 21.49 -20.02 -6.74
C THR A 178 20.25 -19.64 -7.55
N PHE A 179 19.59 -18.53 -7.21
CA PHE A 179 18.37 -18.04 -7.85
C PHE A 179 18.62 -16.70 -8.54
N LEU A 180 18.09 -16.56 -9.75
CA LEU A 180 18.05 -15.27 -10.43
C LEU A 180 16.78 -14.50 -10.03
N PRO A 181 16.87 -13.18 -9.79
CA PRO A 181 15.69 -12.33 -9.70
C PRO A 181 14.81 -12.46 -10.94
N VAL A 182 13.50 -12.53 -10.73
CA VAL A 182 12.50 -12.66 -11.80
C VAL A 182 11.81 -11.33 -12.11
N GLY A 183 12.10 -10.28 -11.34
CA GLY A 183 11.53 -8.96 -11.57
C GLY A 183 11.91 -7.91 -10.54
N HIS A 184 11.33 -6.73 -10.70
CA HIS A 184 11.48 -5.59 -9.81
C HIS A 184 10.17 -4.81 -9.71
N TYR A 185 9.99 -4.08 -8.62
CA TYR A 185 8.88 -3.13 -8.46
C TYR A 185 9.39 -1.78 -7.99
N VAL A 186 8.67 -0.74 -8.37
CA VAL A 186 8.91 0.62 -7.88
C VAL A 186 7.60 1.22 -7.41
N GLY A 187 7.58 1.70 -6.18
CA GLY A 187 6.48 2.47 -5.61
C GLY A 187 6.96 3.83 -5.14
N VAL A 188 6.03 4.79 -5.03
CA VAL A 188 6.33 6.14 -4.54
C VAL A 188 5.40 6.45 -3.38
N ARG A 189 5.99 6.92 -2.27
CA ARG A 189 5.23 7.29 -1.08
C ARG A 189 4.97 8.79 -1.08
N PRO A 190 3.76 9.23 -0.69
CA PRO A 190 3.45 10.63 -0.49
C PRO A 190 4.02 11.11 0.84
N ALA A 191 5.35 11.23 0.96
CA ALA A 191 5.96 11.80 2.15
C ALA A 191 5.79 13.32 2.16
N THR A 192 5.92 13.95 3.33
CA THR A 192 5.85 15.42 3.49
C THR A 192 7.06 15.90 4.29
N GLN A 193 7.17 17.22 4.49
CA GLN A 193 8.15 17.79 5.42
C GLN A 193 7.91 17.37 6.88
N PHE A 194 6.74 16.81 7.19
CA PHE A 194 6.37 16.37 8.52
C PHE A 194 6.55 14.85 8.68
N LYS A 195 6.85 14.43 9.92
CA LYS A 195 6.93 13.00 10.26
C LYS A 195 5.54 12.35 10.33
N ASP A 196 4.53 13.11 10.75
CA ASP A 196 3.18 12.62 10.96
C ASP A 196 2.29 12.80 9.73
N TYR A 197 1.17 12.08 9.72
CA TYR A 197 0.12 12.24 8.71
C TYR A 197 -0.51 13.62 8.79
N GLN A 198 -0.90 14.17 7.64
CA GLN A 198 -1.54 15.46 7.54
C GLN A 198 -3.05 15.25 7.43
N ILE A 199 -3.69 14.96 8.57
CA ILE A 199 -5.15 14.81 8.65
C ILE A 199 -5.73 16.05 9.33
N ARG A 200 -6.46 16.89 8.59
CA ARG A 200 -6.94 18.20 9.07
C ARG A 200 -8.33 18.51 8.52
N THR A 201 -9.14 19.21 9.28
CA THR A 201 -10.49 19.65 8.89
C THR A 201 -10.55 21.15 8.67
N TYR A 202 -11.37 21.56 7.70
CA TYR A 202 -11.62 22.96 7.36
C TYR A 202 -13.14 23.17 7.18
N PRO A 203 -13.91 23.31 8.28
CA PRO A 203 -15.37 23.38 8.22
C PRO A 203 -15.92 24.48 7.29
N HIS A 204 -15.33 25.68 7.34
CA HIS A 204 -15.72 26.80 6.46
C HIS A 204 -15.51 26.52 4.97
N LYS A 205 -14.62 25.58 4.63
CA LYS A 205 -14.36 25.13 3.26
C LYS A 205 -15.10 23.83 2.92
N ARG A 206 -15.79 23.22 3.89
CA ARG A 206 -16.42 21.89 3.77
C ARG A 206 -15.41 20.85 3.26
N TRP A 207 -14.22 20.86 3.85
CA TRP A 207 -13.07 20.10 3.37
C TRP A 207 -12.37 19.34 4.50
N ILE A 208 -11.91 18.13 4.22
CA ILE A 208 -11.05 17.34 5.09
C ILE A 208 -9.85 16.88 4.26
N THR A 209 -8.65 17.21 4.74
CA THR A 209 -7.39 16.73 4.17
C THR A 209 -7.01 15.40 4.82
N VAL A 210 -6.63 14.41 4.02
CA VAL A 210 -6.03 13.14 4.44
C VAL A 210 -4.75 12.93 3.63
N GLY A 211 -3.73 13.74 3.95
CA GLY A 211 -2.48 13.84 3.22
C GLY A 211 -1.29 13.16 3.93
N GLY A 212 -0.20 12.95 3.21
CA GLY A 212 1.04 12.46 3.80
C GLY A 212 1.01 11.01 4.29
N ILE A 213 0.04 10.22 3.83
CA ILE A 213 -0.15 8.82 4.25
C ILE A 213 0.94 7.93 3.64
N ARG A 214 2.07 7.85 4.35
CA ARG A 214 3.29 7.16 3.93
C ARG A 214 3.32 5.69 4.39
N SER A 215 4.51 5.18 4.73
CA SER A 215 4.66 3.84 5.34
C SER A 215 3.70 3.68 6.53
N THR A 216 3.13 2.49 6.70
CA THR A 216 2.02 2.14 7.62
C THR A 216 0.63 2.63 7.21
N GLY A 217 0.47 3.31 6.07
CA GLY A 217 -0.84 3.71 5.55
C GLY A 217 -1.81 2.56 5.32
N VAL A 218 -1.31 1.42 4.81
CA VAL A 218 -2.12 0.19 4.64
C VAL A 218 -2.56 -0.35 6.00
N SER A 219 -1.62 -0.58 6.92
CA SER A 219 -1.89 -1.12 8.26
C SER A 219 -2.82 -0.21 9.08
N GLY A 220 -2.66 1.11 8.95
CA GLY A 220 -3.46 2.10 9.67
C GLY A 220 -4.74 2.53 8.95
N SER A 221 -5.05 1.98 7.78
CA SER A 221 -6.10 2.50 6.88
C SER A 221 -7.48 2.57 7.54
N LEU A 222 -7.90 1.53 8.26
CA LEU A 222 -9.18 1.52 8.99
C LEU A 222 -9.20 2.50 10.17
N GLY A 223 -8.09 2.64 10.89
CA GLY A 223 -7.96 3.62 11.97
C GLY A 223 -8.02 5.07 11.44
N ILE A 224 -7.38 5.32 10.30
CA ILE A 224 -7.48 6.61 9.59
C ILE A 224 -8.92 6.86 9.17
N ALA A 225 -9.59 5.88 8.57
CA ALA A 225 -10.99 6.02 8.14
C ALA A 225 -11.92 6.32 9.33
N GLN A 226 -11.76 5.61 10.44
CA GLN A 226 -12.51 5.87 11.66
C GLN A 226 -12.27 7.28 12.18
N TYR A 227 -11.01 7.71 12.28
CA TYR A 227 -10.67 9.06 12.73
C TYR A 227 -11.30 10.13 11.82
N VAL A 228 -11.27 9.94 10.50
CA VAL A 228 -11.90 10.85 9.54
C VAL A 228 -13.42 10.88 9.72
N CYS A 229 -14.08 9.75 9.95
CA CYS A 229 -15.51 9.70 10.26
C CYS A 229 -15.86 10.47 11.54
N GLU A 230 -15.04 10.35 12.59
CA GLU A 230 -15.24 11.11 13.83
C GLU A 230 -15.08 12.62 13.59
N ARG A 231 -14.10 13.04 12.78
CA ARG A 231 -13.89 14.45 12.41
C ARG A 231 -15.02 14.98 11.53
N LEU A 232 -15.54 14.16 10.61
CA LEU A 232 -16.70 14.49 9.80
C LEU A 232 -17.93 14.78 10.67
N GLN A 233 -18.17 13.97 11.69
CA GLN A 233 -19.26 14.16 12.63
C GLN A 233 -19.03 15.40 13.53
N SER A 234 -17.87 15.47 14.19
CA SER A 234 -17.59 16.51 15.21
C SER A 234 -17.33 17.90 14.64
N ASP A 235 -16.63 18.01 13.51
CA ASP A 235 -16.19 19.31 12.98
C ASP A 235 -17.10 19.82 11.85
N ILE A 236 -17.73 18.92 11.08
CA ILE A 236 -18.57 19.27 9.92
C ILE A 236 -20.07 19.09 10.23
N GLY A 237 -20.43 18.26 11.22
CA GLY A 237 -21.82 17.97 11.56
C GLY A 237 -22.52 17.05 10.55
N LEU A 238 -21.75 16.20 9.85
CA LEU A 238 -22.30 15.21 8.93
C LEU A 238 -22.13 13.79 9.52
N GLU A 239 -23.24 13.06 9.57
CA GLU A 239 -23.24 11.67 10.02
C GLU A 239 -22.96 10.72 8.84
N PRO A 240 -21.90 9.90 8.91
CA PRO A 240 -21.66 8.88 7.90
C PRO A 240 -22.68 7.74 8.02
N GLU A 241 -23.19 7.27 6.89
CA GLU A 241 -23.98 6.05 6.83
C GLU A 241 -23.10 4.84 7.21
N ARG A 242 -23.67 3.93 8.00
CA ARG A 242 -23.01 2.71 8.45
C ARG A 242 -23.82 1.51 7.97
N GLY A 243 -23.13 0.44 7.60
CA GLY A 243 -23.77 -0.81 7.20
C GLY A 243 -22.97 -2.02 7.66
N ALA A 244 -23.53 -3.21 7.41
CA ALA A 244 -22.88 -4.46 7.73
C ALA A 244 -21.54 -4.57 6.97
N THR A 245 -20.50 -5.00 7.69
CA THR A 245 -19.25 -5.40 7.05
C THR A 245 -19.39 -6.84 6.60
N ASN A 246 -19.12 -7.08 5.33
CA ASN A 246 -19.04 -8.43 4.80
C ASN A 246 -17.56 -8.83 4.78
N HIS A 247 -17.21 -9.99 5.32
CA HIS A 247 -15.85 -10.50 5.20
C HIS A 247 -15.62 -10.96 3.76
N LEU A 248 -14.46 -10.61 3.19
CA LEU A 248 -14.11 -10.99 1.82
C LEU A 248 -14.19 -12.51 1.60
N LEU A 249 -13.81 -13.30 2.62
CA LEU A 249 -13.86 -14.76 2.60
C LEU A 249 -15.28 -15.32 2.53
N ASP A 250 -16.28 -14.55 2.98
CA ASP A 250 -17.69 -14.93 2.96
C ASP A 250 -18.41 -14.45 1.68
N MET A 251 -17.73 -13.67 0.84
CA MET A 251 -18.29 -13.18 -0.42
C MET A 251 -18.14 -14.22 -1.53
N ALA A 252 -19.09 -14.27 -2.45
CA ALA A 252 -18.91 -15.03 -3.68
C ALA A 252 -17.95 -14.26 -4.60
N TRP A 253 -16.79 -14.84 -4.90
CA TRP A 253 -15.86 -14.26 -5.84
C TRP A 253 -15.16 -15.27 -6.73
N SER A 254 -14.77 -14.81 -7.91
CA SER A 254 -14.07 -15.60 -8.92
C SER A 254 -13.14 -14.72 -9.74
N PHE A 255 -12.03 -15.29 -10.22
CA PHE A 255 -11.23 -14.66 -11.26
C PHE A 255 -11.87 -14.90 -12.64
N GLY A 256 -11.71 -13.95 -13.55
CA GLY A 256 -12.03 -14.16 -14.97
C GLY A 256 -11.11 -15.22 -15.58
N GLU A 257 -11.53 -15.84 -16.69
CA GLU A 257 -10.79 -16.93 -17.36
C GLU A 257 -9.37 -16.50 -17.78
N ASP A 258 -9.22 -15.25 -18.22
CA ASP A 258 -7.94 -14.65 -18.62
C ASP A 258 -7.11 -14.13 -17.43
N LYS A 259 -7.63 -14.28 -16.21
CA LYS A 259 -7.04 -13.82 -14.94
C LYS A 259 -6.83 -12.32 -14.85
N THR A 260 -7.36 -11.53 -15.79
CA THR A 260 -7.22 -10.06 -15.83
C THR A 260 -8.36 -9.35 -15.10
N SER A 261 -9.28 -10.10 -14.50
CA SER A 261 -10.41 -9.55 -13.76
C SER A 261 -10.78 -10.41 -12.56
N VAL A 262 -11.46 -9.79 -11.60
CA VAL A 262 -12.10 -10.45 -10.47
C VAL A 262 -13.56 -10.01 -10.42
N THR A 263 -14.44 -10.97 -10.16
CA THR A 263 -15.86 -10.74 -9.94
C THR A 263 -16.13 -10.89 -8.45
N LEU A 264 -16.74 -9.89 -7.81
CA LEU A 264 -17.17 -9.93 -6.40
C LEU A 264 -18.68 -9.70 -6.36
N ASN A 265 -19.47 -10.68 -5.90
CA ASN A 265 -20.93 -10.60 -5.84
C ASN A 265 -21.59 -10.09 -7.15
N GLY A 266 -21.09 -10.54 -8.30
CA GLY A 266 -21.57 -10.14 -9.63
C GLY A 266 -21.01 -8.82 -10.17
N TYR A 267 -20.19 -8.09 -9.40
CA TYR A 267 -19.50 -6.89 -9.87
C TYR A 267 -18.15 -7.25 -10.46
N HIS A 268 -17.88 -6.80 -11.68
CA HIS A 268 -16.63 -7.06 -12.39
C HIS A 268 -15.62 -5.94 -12.18
N TYR A 269 -14.39 -6.31 -11.83
CA TYR A 269 -13.29 -5.40 -11.61
C TYR A 269 -12.05 -5.87 -12.40
N PRO A 270 -11.37 -4.98 -13.14
CA PRO A 270 -10.09 -5.35 -13.74
C PRO A 270 -9.05 -5.60 -12.65
N ILE A 271 -8.08 -6.47 -12.92
CA ILE A 271 -6.87 -6.68 -12.13
C ILE A 271 -5.74 -6.00 -12.86
N LEU A 272 -5.23 -4.92 -12.26
CA LEU A 272 -4.19 -4.10 -12.88
C LEU A 272 -2.79 -4.39 -12.31
N HIS A 273 -2.71 -5.16 -11.22
CA HIS A 273 -1.45 -5.39 -10.52
C HIS A 273 -0.75 -6.67 -10.99
N PRO A 274 0.46 -6.59 -11.57
CA PRO A 274 1.14 -7.74 -12.16
C PRO A 274 1.36 -8.91 -11.19
N MET A 275 1.69 -8.66 -9.92
CA MET A 275 1.81 -9.76 -8.94
C MET A 275 0.51 -10.51 -8.71
N VAL A 276 -0.64 -9.83 -8.82
CA VAL A 276 -1.94 -10.49 -8.67
C VAL A 276 -2.18 -11.37 -9.89
N LEU A 277 -1.83 -10.90 -11.10
CA LEU A 277 -1.94 -11.68 -12.34
C LEU A 277 -1.03 -12.92 -12.31
N TYR A 278 0.25 -12.77 -11.96
CA TYR A 278 1.24 -13.86 -11.95
C TYR A 278 1.20 -14.74 -10.68
N GLY A 279 0.63 -14.20 -9.59
CA GLY A 279 0.51 -14.88 -8.30
C GLY A 279 -0.51 -16.00 -8.30
N GLN A 280 -1.52 -15.93 -9.16
CA GLN A 280 -2.69 -16.81 -9.21
C GLN A 280 -2.39 -18.27 -9.56
N ASP A 281 -1.28 -18.58 -10.22
CA ASP A 281 -0.99 -19.96 -10.66
C ASP A 281 -0.69 -20.94 -9.51
N SER A 282 -0.55 -20.48 -8.27
CA SER A 282 -0.18 -21.32 -7.13
C SER A 282 -1.28 -21.56 -6.09
N MET A 283 -2.49 -20.96 -6.24
CA MET A 283 -3.70 -21.10 -5.38
C MET A 283 -3.46 -21.66 -3.97
N THR A 284 -2.54 -21.02 -3.26
CA THR A 284 -2.31 -21.12 -1.81
C THR A 284 -2.11 -19.70 -1.32
N SER A 285 -2.93 -18.78 -1.84
CA SER A 285 -2.98 -17.41 -1.36
C SER A 285 -3.59 -17.45 0.03
N LYS A 286 -2.79 -17.14 1.04
CA LYS A 286 -3.29 -16.74 2.36
C LYS A 286 -3.88 -15.34 2.19
N LEU A 287 -5.11 -15.25 1.71
CA LEU A 287 -5.94 -14.08 2.00
C LEU A 287 -6.26 -14.08 3.49
#